data_AF-A0A4Y8S5W9-F1
#
_entry.id   AF-A0A4Y8S5W9-F1
#
_cell.length_a   1.000
_cell.length_b   1.000
_cell.length_c   1.000
_cell.angle_alpha   90.00
_cell.angle_beta   90.00
_cell.angle_gamma   90.00
#
_symmetry.space_group_name_H-M   'P 1'
#
loop_
_entity.id
_entity.type
_entity.pdbx_description
1 polymer ?
#
loop_
_entity_poly.entity_id
_entity_poly.type
_entity_poly.pdbx_seq_one_letter_code
_entity_poly.pdbx_strand_id
1 'polypeptide(L)'
;MQRTISWLIFMVMGTAAALAQTPDSLLKPSPVKTISSSEYDALMKGDDFYQMSLVADLNGYPSAKKALKFKKELGLSPAQIAALTKINTELQRKKIEMGNFIVTNEAKLDGLFQSKKVNNGDILFYANRY
;
A
#
# COMPACT_ATOMS: atom_id res chain seq x y z
N MET A 1 6.05 57.51 -13.84
CA MET A 1 5.02 56.46 -13.69
C MET A 1 5.59 55.06 -14.00
N GLN A 2 6.75 54.67 -13.43
CA GLN A 2 7.42 53.41 -13.82
C GLN A 2 8.19 52.74 -12.66
N ARG A 3 8.09 53.24 -11.43
CA ARG A 3 8.84 52.72 -10.26
C ARG A 3 7.98 51.91 -9.28
N THR A 4 6.68 51.74 -9.54
CA THR A 4 5.76 51.01 -8.66
C THR A 4 5.35 49.63 -9.18
N ILE A 5 5.67 49.31 -10.44
CA ILE A 5 5.27 48.03 -11.07
C ILE A 5 6.25 46.89 -10.73
N SER A 6 7.51 47.19 -10.36
CA SER A 6 8.50 46.15 -10.03
C SER A 6 8.25 45.40 -8.72
N TRP A 7 7.41 45.93 -7.81
CA TRP A 7 7.13 45.28 -6.53
C TRP A 7 6.01 44.23 -6.61
N LEU A 8 5.16 44.28 -7.65
CA LEU A 8 4.02 43.36 -7.78
C LEU A 8 4.41 42.03 -8.45
N ILE A 9 5.49 41.99 -9.22
CA ILE A 9 5.99 40.75 -9.85
C ILE A 9 6.83 39.90 -8.87
N PHE A 10 7.41 40.51 -7.83
CA PHE A 10 8.19 39.77 -6.82
C PHE A 10 7.32 39.05 -5.77
N MET A 11 6.02 39.36 -5.71
CA MET A 11 5.12 38.85 -4.66
C MET A 11 4.37 37.56 -5.05
N VAL A 12 4.47 37.10 -6.30
CA VAL A 12 3.69 35.94 -6.80
C VAL A 12 4.50 34.63 -6.83
N MET A 13 5.81 34.65 -6.57
CA MET A 13 6.69 33.48 -6.73
C MET A 13 7.05 32.72 -5.44
N GLY A 14 6.31 32.92 -4.34
CA GLY A 14 6.72 32.45 -3.01
C GLY A 14 5.93 31.28 -2.39
N THR A 15 4.89 30.75 -3.04
CA THR A 15 4.05 29.68 -2.45
C THR A 15 3.98 28.43 -3.32
N ALA A 16 5.09 28.06 -3.96
CA ALA A 16 5.36 26.65 -4.16
C ALA A 16 5.78 26.09 -2.80
N ALA A 17 4.79 25.88 -1.91
CA ALA A 17 4.98 25.01 -0.76
C ALA A 17 5.48 23.70 -1.35
N ALA A 18 6.77 23.44 -1.13
CA ALA A 18 7.35 22.14 -1.38
C ALA A 18 6.37 21.14 -0.76
N LEU A 19 5.78 20.30 -1.60
CA LEU A 19 5.21 19.04 -1.14
C LEU A 19 6.40 18.28 -0.58
N ALA A 20 6.77 18.58 0.65
CA ALA A 20 7.75 17.83 1.40
C ALA A 20 7.16 16.43 1.44
N GLN A 21 7.71 15.53 0.61
CA GLN A 21 7.64 14.10 0.89
C GLN A 21 8.19 13.98 2.30
N THR A 22 7.32 13.87 3.29
CA THR A 22 7.73 13.50 4.64
C THR A 22 8.47 12.18 4.47
N PRO A 23 9.77 12.12 4.77
CA PRO A 23 10.48 10.86 4.74
C PRO A 23 9.95 10.08 5.94
N ASP A 24 8.86 9.34 5.73
CA ASP A 24 8.26 8.40 6.70
C ASP A 24 9.30 7.40 7.24
N SER A 25 10.47 7.35 6.59
CA SER A 25 11.57 6.43 6.83
C SER A 25 12.52 6.81 7.98
N LEU A 26 12.59 8.07 8.44
CA LEU A 26 13.64 8.45 9.42
C LEU A 26 13.28 8.21 10.90
N LEU A 27 11.99 8.13 11.24
CA LEU A 27 11.56 8.06 12.66
C LEU A 27 11.30 6.63 13.16
N LYS A 28 11.02 5.68 12.26
CA LYS A 28 10.82 4.27 12.60
C LYS A 28 11.45 3.39 11.50
N PRO A 29 12.64 2.82 11.74
CA PRO A 29 13.24 1.91 10.76
C PRO A 29 12.34 0.68 10.57
N SER A 30 12.22 0.25 9.32
CA SER A 30 11.53 -0.99 8.98
C SER A 30 12.37 -2.19 9.40
N PRO A 31 11.74 -3.31 9.84
CA PRO A 31 12.44 -4.57 10.06
C PRO A 31 13.10 -5.14 8.79
N VAL A 32 12.61 -4.75 7.62
CA VAL A 32 13.10 -5.17 6.30
C VAL A 32 13.53 -3.93 5.52
N LYS A 33 14.74 -3.92 4.98
CA LYS A 33 15.39 -2.71 4.45
C LYS A 33 14.75 -2.22 3.15
N THR A 34 14.23 -3.13 2.32
CA THR A 34 13.64 -2.80 1.01
C THR A 34 12.24 -2.18 1.09
N ILE A 35 11.55 -2.31 2.22
CA ILE A 35 10.18 -1.81 2.41
C ILE A 35 10.10 -0.81 3.56
N SER A 36 9.19 0.15 3.46
CA SER A 36 8.99 1.14 4.52
C SER A 36 8.32 0.53 5.76
N SER A 37 8.40 1.21 6.92
CA SER A 37 7.77 0.71 8.15
C SER A 37 6.24 0.71 8.06
N SER A 38 5.65 1.68 7.33
CA SER A 38 4.20 1.73 7.07
C SER A 38 3.75 0.62 6.13
N GLU A 39 4.55 0.31 5.10
CA GLU A 39 4.32 -0.81 4.19
C GLU A 39 4.45 -2.16 4.90
N TYR A 40 5.47 -2.34 5.74
CA TYR A 40 5.59 -3.52 6.61
C TYR A 40 4.33 -3.69 7.48
N ASP A 41 3.94 -2.63 8.20
CA ASP A 41 2.76 -2.67 9.08
C ASP A 41 1.47 -2.97 8.29
N ALA A 42 1.35 -2.45 7.06
CA ALA A 42 0.22 -2.72 6.18
C ALA A 42 0.19 -4.17 5.69
N LEU A 43 1.32 -4.73 5.24
CA LEU A 43 1.44 -6.12 4.82
C LEU A 43 1.07 -7.08 5.96
N MET A 44 1.57 -6.81 7.17
CA MET A 44 1.28 -7.63 8.35
C MET A 44 -0.19 -7.58 8.78
N LYS A 45 -0.89 -6.47 8.50
CA LYS A 45 -2.33 -6.30 8.79
C LYS A 45 -3.25 -6.72 7.64
N GLY A 46 -2.71 -6.95 6.45
CA GLY A 46 -3.50 -7.18 5.25
C GLY A 46 -4.19 -5.91 4.72
N ASP A 47 -3.63 -4.74 5.01
CA ASP A 47 -4.11 -3.46 4.48
C ASP A 47 -3.73 -3.29 3.00
N ASP A 48 -4.58 -2.61 2.23
CA ASP A 48 -4.35 -2.37 0.80
C ASP A 48 -3.47 -1.12 0.59
N PHE A 49 -2.18 -1.25 0.89
CA PHE A 49 -1.22 -0.14 0.81
C PHE A 49 -1.07 0.39 -0.63
N TYR A 50 -0.98 -0.49 -1.62
CA TYR A 50 -0.79 -0.12 -3.04
C TYR A 50 -2.10 0.20 -3.77
N GLN A 51 -3.23 0.23 -3.07
CA GLN A 51 -4.55 0.52 -3.65
C GLN A 51 -4.91 -0.45 -4.79
N MET A 52 -4.52 -1.73 -4.69
CA MET A 52 -4.74 -2.72 -5.74
C MET A 52 -6.24 -2.97 -5.99
N SER A 53 -7.09 -2.74 -4.98
CA SER A 53 -8.54 -2.86 -5.12
C SER A 53 -9.16 -1.75 -5.99
N LEU A 54 -8.45 -0.65 -6.25
CA LEU A 54 -8.97 0.50 -7.00
C LEU A 54 -9.41 0.11 -8.42
N VAL A 55 -8.65 -0.75 -9.10
CA VAL A 55 -8.97 -1.20 -10.47
C VAL A 55 -10.31 -1.91 -10.51
N ALA A 56 -10.57 -2.81 -9.55
CA ALA A 56 -11.84 -3.52 -9.45
C ALA A 56 -13.00 -2.54 -9.18
N ASP A 57 -12.80 -1.60 -8.25
CA ASP A 57 -13.79 -0.58 -7.92
C ASP A 57 -14.15 0.31 -9.11
N LEU A 58 -13.16 0.73 -9.91
CA LEU A 58 -13.37 1.54 -11.12
C LEU A 58 -14.12 0.79 -12.23
N ASN A 59 -14.03 -0.54 -12.25
CA ASN A 59 -14.69 -1.40 -13.25
C ASN A 59 -16.01 -1.98 -12.74
N GLY A 60 -16.57 -1.47 -11.64
CA GLY A 60 -17.87 -1.93 -11.14
C GLY A 60 -17.84 -3.29 -10.44
N TYR A 61 -16.66 -3.75 -9.98
CA TYR A 61 -16.48 -4.96 -9.20
C TYR A 61 -16.14 -4.61 -7.74
N PRO A 62 -17.11 -4.16 -6.93
CA PRO A 62 -16.86 -3.75 -5.55
C PRO A 62 -16.43 -4.92 -4.67
N SER A 63 -15.55 -4.66 -3.72
CA SER A 63 -15.17 -5.67 -2.71
C SER A 63 -16.36 -6.11 -1.84
N ALA A 64 -16.28 -7.32 -1.29
CA ALA A 64 -17.27 -7.82 -0.33
C ALA A 64 -17.43 -6.89 0.90
N LYS A 65 -16.32 -6.30 1.37
CA LYS A 65 -16.32 -5.28 2.43
C LYS A 65 -17.18 -4.07 2.05
N LYS A 66 -17.10 -3.61 0.80
CA LYS A 66 -17.86 -2.47 0.30
C LYS A 66 -19.34 -2.81 0.14
N ALA A 67 -19.67 -4.00 -0.35
CA ALA A 67 -21.06 -4.48 -0.41
C ALA A 67 -21.69 -4.58 1.00
N LEU A 68 -20.94 -5.11 1.99
CA LEU A 68 -21.39 -5.18 3.38
C LEU A 68 -21.61 -3.80 4.02
N LYS A 69 -20.82 -2.80 3.65
CA LYS A 69 -20.98 -1.41 4.11
C LYS A 69 -22.36 -0.85 3.74
N PHE A 70 -22.88 -1.18 2.56
CA PHE A 70 -24.15 -0.69 2.03
C PHE A 70 -25.26 -1.76 2.07
N LYS A 71 -25.19 -2.69 3.03
CA LYS A 71 -26.09 -3.85 3.08
C LYS A 71 -27.58 -3.49 3.16
N LYS A 72 -27.93 -2.33 3.75
CA LYS A 72 -29.32 -1.88 3.90
C LYS A 72 -29.84 -1.31 2.57
N GLU A 73 -29.03 -0.45 1.96
CA GLU A 73 -29.30 0.22 0.70
C GLU A 73 -29.38 -0.78 -0.45
N LEU A 74 -28.60 -1.86 -0.39
CA LEU A 74 -28.61 -2.96 -1.35
C LEU A 74 -29.68 -4.02 -1.05
N GLY A 75 -30.42 -3.93 0.05
CA GLY A 75 -31.46 -4.90 0.41
C GLY A 75 -30.92 -6.33 0.60
N LEU A 76 -29.71 -6.49 1.15
CA LEU A 76 -29.08 -7.81 1.26
C LEU A 76 -29.82 -8.70 2.25
N SER A 77 -30.14 -9.92 1.80
CA SER A 77 -30.69 -10.97 2.66
C SER A 77 -29.68 -11.42 3.74
N PRO A 78 -30.15 -12.00 4.86
CA PRO A 78 -29.27 -12.58 5.86
C PRO A 78 -28.27 -13.62 5.29
N ALA A 79 -28.71 -14.43 4.32
CA ALA A 79 -27.85 -15.40 3.64
C ALA A 79 -26.74 -14.73 2.83
N GLN A 80 -27.04 -13.65 2.10
CA GLN A 80 -26.03 -12.88 1.36
C GLN A 80 -25.04 -12.19 2.29
N ILE A 81 -25.50 -11.63 3.41
CA ILE A 81 -24.63 -11.03 4.42
C ILE A 81 -23.67 -12.08 4.99
N ALA A 82 -24.16 -13.28 5.32
CA ALA A 82 -23.32 -14.36 5.82
C ALA A 82 -22.27 -14.79 4.78
N ALA A 83 -22.66 -14.96 3.51
CA ALA A 83 -21.76 -15.33 2.43
C ALA A 83 -20.68 -14.26 2.19
N LEU A 84 -21.05 -12.98 2.09
CA LEU A 84 -20.11 -11.88 1.92
C LEU A 84 -19.16 -11.73 3.11
N THR A 85 -19.66 -11.96 4.33
CA THR A 85 -18.82 -11.94 5.54
C THR A 85 -17.76 -13.04 5.47
N LYS A 86 -18.15 -14.26 5.07
CA LYS A 86 -17.21 -15.37 4.88
C LYS A 86 -16.15 -15.03 3.82
N ILE A 87 -16.56 -14.49 2.66
CA ILE A 87 -15.63 -14.07 1.60
C ILE A 87 -14.65 -13.01 2.12
N ASN A 88 -15.15 -12.01 2.85
CA ASN A 88 -14.30 -10.96 3.38
C ASN A 88 -13.32 -11.50 4.42
N THR A 89 -13.74 -12.40 5.31
CA THR A 89 -12.86 -13.06 6.29
C THR A 89 -11.76 -13.86 5.59
N GLU A 90 -12.09 -14.68 4.59
CA GLU A 90 -11.08 -15.44 3.85
C GLU A 90 -10.12 -14.55 3.07
N LEU A 91 -10.62 -13.47 2.48
CA LEU A 91 -9.76 -12.50 1.80
C LEU A 91 -8.78 -11.85 2.79
N GLN A 92 -9.24 -11.44 3.97
CA GLN A 92 -8.36 -10.88 5.01
C GLN A 92 -7.30 -11.90 5.46
N ARG A 93 -7.70 -13.15 5.70
CA ARG A 93 -6.78 -14.24 6.02
C ARG A 93 -5.70 -14.39 4.94
N LYS A 94 -6.10 -14.38 3.66
CA LYS A 94 -5.17 -14.54 2.53
C LYS A 94 -4.26 -13.32 2.33
N LYS A 95 -4.75 -12.11 2.60
CA LYS A 95 -3.92 -10.89 2.56
C LYS A 95 -2.81 -10.94 3.59
N ILE A 96 -3.11 -11.34 4.83
CA ILE A 96 -2.11 -11.51 5.89
C ILE A 96 -1.12 -12.64 5.52
N GLU A 97 -1.61 -13.76 5.02
CA GLU A 97 -0.76 -14.86 4.54
C GLU A 97 0.23 -14.39 3.47
N MET A 98 -0.25 -13.64 2.47
CA MET A 98 0.59 -13.07 1.41
C MET A 98 1.57 -12.01 1.93
N GLY A 99 1.12 -11.16 2.86
CA GLY A 99 1.99 -10.18 3.52
C GLY A 99 3.18 -10.85 4.22
N ASN A 100 2.94 -11.96 4.93
CA ASN A 100 4.00 -12.75 5.55
C ASN A 100 4.98 -13.34 4.51
N PHE A 101 4.47 -13.84 3.38
CA PHE A 101 5.34 -14.35 2.30
C PHE A 101 6.22 -13.25 1.70
N ILE A 102 5.65 -12.08 1.40
CA ILE A 102 6.40 -10.93 0.87
C ILE A 102 7.50 -10.52 1.85
N VAL A 103 7.15 -10.26 3.11
CA VAL A 103 8.12 -9.87 4.15
C VAL A 103 9.24 -10.90 4.31
N THR A 104 8.91 -12.20 4.28
CA THR A 104 9.90 -13.27 4.41
C THR A 104 10.86 -13.32 3.23
N ASN A 105 10.34 -13.18 2.00
CA ASN A 105 11.16 -13.19 0.80
C ASN A 105 12.07 -11.95 0.73
N GLU A 106 11.54 -10.77 1.05
CA GLU A 106 12.30 -9.53 1.09
C GLU A 106 13.41 -9.58 2.15
N ALA A 107 13.10 -10.04 3.37
CA ALA A 107 14.11 -10.22 4.42
C ALA A 107 15.21 -11.21 4.00
N LYS A 108 14.85 -12.25 3.24
CA LYS A 108 15.82 -13.22 2.73
C LYS A 108 16.71 -12.62 1.64
N LEU A 109 16.13 -11.86 0.71
CA LEU A 109 16.90 -11.12 -0.30
C LEU A 109 17.84 -10.12 0.36
N ASP A 110 17.37 -9.35 1.35
CA ASP A 110 18.20 -8.42 2.13
C ASP A 110 19.44 -9.10 2.72
N GLY A 111 19.27 -10.27 3.35
CA GLY A 111 20.38 -11.04 3.90
C GLY A 111 21.37 -11.55 2.83
N LEU A 112 20.86 -11.95 1.66
CA LEU A 112 21.70 -12.41 0.54
C LEU A 112 22.50 -11.25 -0.08
N PHE A 113 21.89 -10.09 -0.24
CA PHE A 113 22.58 -8.88 -0.71
C PHE A 113 23.61 -8.39 0.31
N GLN A 114 23.26 -8.35 1.60
CA GLN A 114 24.18 -7.92 2.66
C GLN A 114 25.41 -8.84 2.74
N SER A 115 25.22 -10.14 2.58
CA SER A 115 26.31 -11.12 2.60
C SER A 115 27.08 -11.26 1.27
N LYS A 116 26.67 -10.55 0.21
CA LYS A 116 27.22 -10.66 -1.15
C LYS A 116 27.18 -12.11 -1.70
N LYS A 117 26.19 -12.89 -1.28
CA LYS A 117 26.00 -14.30 -1.70
C LYS A 117 24.88 -14.49 -2.72
N VAL A 118 24.20 -13.40 -3.09
CA VAL A 118 23.11 -13.43 -4.06
C VAL A 118 23.59 -13.91 -5.43
N ASN A 119 22.82 -14.80 -6.04
CA ASN A 119 22.98 -15.19 -7.44
C ASN A 119 21.64 -15.05 -8.20
N ASN A 120 21.67 -15.24 -9.52
CA ASN A 120 20.48 -15.09 -10.36
C ASN A 120 19.35 -16.08 -9.99
N GLY A 121 19.70 -17.29 -9.55
CA GLY A 121 18.74 -18.28 -9.10
C GLY A 121 18.01 -17.84 -7.83
N ASP A 122 18.73 -17.22 -6.88
CA ASP A 122 18.13 -16.66 -5.67
C ASP A 122 17.14 -15.53 -6.00
N ILE A 123 17.53 -14.62 -6.88
CA ILE A 123 16.67 -13.50 -7.31
C ILE A 123 15.40 -14.05 -7.95
N LEU A 124 15.53 -14.97 -8.91
CA LEU A 124 14.38 -15.58 -9.58
C LEU A 124 13.47 -16.30 -8.58
N PHE A 125 14.04 -17.01 -7.61
CA PHE A 125 13.27 -17.75 -6.63
C PHE A 125 12.52 -16.83 -5.66
N TYR A 126 13.18 -15.87 -5.04
CA TYR A 126 12.54 -15.04 -4.01
C TYR A 126 11.69 -13.90 -4.57
N ALA A 127 11.98 -13.41 -5.79
CA ALA A 127 11.19 -12.33 -6.41
C ALA A 127 9.91 -12.82 -7.12
N ASN A 128 9.83 -14.10 -7.50
CA ASN A 128 8.66 -14.66 -8.22
C ASN A 128 7.85 -15.66 -7.40
N ARG A 129 8.20 -15.90 -6.13
CA ARG A 129 7.50 -16.85 -5.29
C ARG A 129 6.23 -16.22 -4.73
N TYR A 130 5.07 -16.73 -5.16
CA TYR A 130 3.74 -16.41 -4.63
C TYR A 130 3.01 -17.68 -4.20
#